data_AF-A0A353LY41-F1
#
_entry.id   AF-A0A353LY41-F1
#
_cell.length_a   1.000
_cell.length_b   1.000
_cell.length_c   1.000
_cell.angle_alpha   90.00
_cell.angle_beta   90.00
_cell.angle_gamma   90.00
#
_symmetry.space_group_name_H-M   'P 1'
#
loop_
_entity.id
_entity.type
_entity.pdbx_description
1 polymer ?
#
loop_
_entity_poly.entity_id
_entity_poly.type
_entity_poly.pdbx_seq_one_letter_code
_entity_poly.pdbx_strand_id
1 'polypeptide(L)'
;MNGSCLVEGELHPTQINSEVVKGLFLGQAPDALVPLLESILNQFLQAMATEAVGATKYERTDERKAYRNGSRERTLKTRIGTITLDVPRLRNGEFSHELLERYQRAEQALVLTMMEMVLQGVSTRKVTQITEELCGTSFSKSTVSKLCQGLDEAVQAFRNRPLQKHYPFIMVDAMYVKVREGGRVQSKAFLIAIGVDEEGYREVLECLASSLCRCDLAAMSGPFHPKHHGSLSLEDQASAQGRFAGT
;
A
#
# COMPACT_ATOMS: atom_id res chain seq x y z
N MET A 1 2.46 -0.21 49.80
CA MET A 1 1.00 -0.25 49.97
C MET A 1 0.46 0.91 49.14
N ASN A 2 -0.12 0.77 47.95
CA ASN A 2 -0.93 -0.29 47.33
C ASN A 2 -0.56 -0.30 45.82
N GLY A 3 -0.30 -1.43 45.18
CA GLY A 3 -1.20 -2.58 45.09
C GLY A 3 -1.88 -2.52 43.73
N SER A 4 -1.11 -2.85 42.68
CA SER A 4 -1.56 -2.99 41.29
C SER A 4 -2.76 -3.93 41.22
N CYS A 5 -3.94 -3.41 40.87
CA CYS A 5 -5.07 -4.23 40.46
C CYS A 5 -4.78 -4.83 39.09
N LEU A 6 -4.10 -5.98 39.09
CA LEU A 6 -4.23 -6.97 38.04
C LEU A 6 -5.68 -7.47 38.12
N VAL A 7 -6.55 -6.93 37.28
CA VAL A 7 -7.86 -7.53 37.05
C VAL A 7 -7.58 -8.74 36.17
N GLU A 8 -7.43 -9.90 36.81
CA GLU A 8 -7.57 -11.20 36.17
C GLU A 8 -9.03 -11.32 35.73
N GLY A 9 -9.36 -10.70 34.59
CA GLY A 9 -10.58 -11.00 33.87
C GLY A 9 -10.44 -12.42 33.36
N GLU A 10 -11.22 -13.35 33.93
CA GLU A 10 -11.35 -14.71 33.43
C GLU A 10 -11.71 -14.65 31.94
N LEU A 11 -10.71 -14.81 31.08
CA LEU A 11 -10.90 -15.08 29.67
C LEU A 11 -11.68 -16.39 29.58
N HIS A 12 -12.99 -16.27 29.35
CA HIS A 12 -13.84 -17.40 29.00
C HIS A 12 -13.08 -18.25 27.97
N PRO A 13 -12.85 -19.54 28.20
CA PRO A 13 -12.02 -20.36 27.32
C PRO A 13 -12.60 -20.25 25.93
N THR A 14 -11.81 -19.69 25.00
CA THR A 14 -12.17 -19.60 23.59
C THR A 14 -12.56 -21.00 23.15
N GLN A 15 -13.84 -21.23 22.88
CA GLN A 15 -14.34 -22.49 22.36
C GLN A 15 -13.92 -22.57 20.90
N ILE A 16 -12.64 -22.86 20.70
CA ILE A 16 -12.06 -23.15 19.41
C ILE A 16 -12.40 -24.59 19.11
N ASN A 17 -12.99 -24.86 17.93
CA ASN A 17 -13.30 -26.21 17.53
C ASN A 17 -11.98 -27.00 17.36
N SER A 18 -11.73 -27.93 18.27
CA SER A 18 -10.50 -28.74 18.29
C SER A 18 -10.33 -29.59 17.03
N GLU A 19 -11.41 -29.93 16.33
CA GLU A 19 -11.39 -30.69 15.08
C GLU A 19 -10.85 -29.84 13.93
N VAL A 20 -11.24 -28.56 13.87
CA VAL A 20 -10.75 -27.60 12.86
C VAL A 20 -9.26 -27.35 13.04
N VAL A 21 -8.82 -27.21 14.30
CA VAL A 21 -7.39 -27.03 14.62
C VAL A 21 -6.58 -28.27 14.25
N LYS A 22 -7.05 -29.47 14.63
CA LYS A 22 -6.37 -30.73 14.28
C LYS A 22 -6.32 -30.92 12.77
N GLY A 23 -7.41 -30.68 12.05
CA GLY A 23 -7.47 -30.78 10.59
C GLY A 23 -6.53 -29.83 9.87
N LEU A 24 -6.37 -28.60 10.38
CA LEU A 24 -5.41 -27.61 9.87
C LEU A 24 -3.96 -28.09 10.03
N PHE A 25 -3.57 -28.51 11.25
CA PHE A 25 -2.19 -28.94 11.53
C PHE A 25 -1.81 -30.28 10.90
N LEU A 26 -2.80 -31.15 10.63
CA LEU A 26 -2.59 -32.41 9.91
C LEU A 26 -2.61 -32.24 8.37
N GLY A 27 -2.78 -31.01 7.86
CA GLY A 27 -2.84 -30.73 6.42
C GLY A 27 -4.09 -31.28 5.72
N GLN A 28 -5.10 -31.69 6.48
CA GLN A 28 -6.33 -32.31 5.96
C GLN A 28 -7.39 -31.27 5.58
N ALA A 29 -7.23 -30.02 6.00
CA ALA A 29 -8.15 -28.93 5.72
C ALA A 29 -7.39 -27.60 5.50
N PRO A 30 -6.89 -27.32 4.27
CA PRO A 30 -6.20 -26.06 3.97
C PRO A 30 -7.12 -24.84 4.15
N ASP A 31 -8.43 -25.01 3.97
CA ASP A 31 -9.42 -23.93 4.10
C ASP A 31 -9.89 -23.70 5.54
N ALA A 32 -9.39 -24.47 6.52
CA ALA A 32 -9.81 -24.39 7.92
C ALA A 32 -9.40 -23.07 8.62
N LEU A 33 -8.48 -22.30 8.03
CA LEU A 33 -7.98 -21.06 8.62
C LEU A 33 -9.04 -19.94 8.65
N VAL A 34 -9.88 -19.85 7.62
CA VAL A 34 -10.96 -18.85 7.52
C VAL A 34 -12.01 -19.04 8.62
N PRO A 35 -12.66 -20.22 8.79
CA PRO A 35 -13.65 -20.42 9.85
C PRO A 35 -13.04 -20.35 11.25
N LEU A 36 -11.76 -20.70 11.40
CA LEU A 36 -11.04 -20.54 12.66
C LEU A 36 -10.90 -19.06 13.04
N LEU A 37 -10.40 -18.23 12.13
CA LEU A 37 -10.22 -16.80 12.37
C LEU A 37 -11.58 -16.10 12.56
N GLU A 38 -12.61 -16.51 11.81
CA GLU A 38 -13.98 -16.05 11.99
C GLU A 38 -14.50 -16.31 13.41
N SER A 39 -14.36 -17.54 13.90
CA SER A 39 -14.79 -17.92 15.25
C SER A 39 -14.07 -17.12 16.33
N ILE A 40 -12.74 -16.96 16.20
CA ILE A 40 -11.92 -16.20 17.16
C ILE A 40 -12.35 -14.74 17.20
N LEU A 41 -12.46 -14.08 16.04
CA LEU A 41 -12.84 -12.66 15.98
C LEU A 41 -14.27 -12.42 16.48
N ASN A 42 -15.20 -13.32 16.17
CA ASN A 42 -16.58 -13.23 16.66
C ASN A 42 -16.66 -13.42 18.18
N GLN A 43 -15.90 -14.37 18.74
CA GLN A 43 -15.82 -14.55 20.20
C GLN A 43 -15.22 -13.30 20.88
N PHE A 44 -14.17 -12.73 20.30
CA PHE A 44 -13.56 -11.51 20.82
C PHE A 44 -14.53 -10.32 20.79
N LEU A 45 -15.31 -10.16 19.72
CA LEU A 45 -16.36 -9.14 19.63
C LEU A 45 -17.44 -9.31 20.72
N GLN A 46 -17.83 -10.56 21.03
CA GLN A 46 -18.80 -10.85 22.09
C GLN A 46 -18.21 -10.60 23.49
N ALA A 47 -16.92 -10.89 23.69
CA ALA A 47 -16.21 -10.60 24.93
C ALA A 47 -16.14 -9.09 25.20
N MET A 48 -15.71 -8.29 24.22
CA MET A 48 -15.72 -6.83 24.34
C MET A 48 -17.13 -6.27 24.58
N ALA A 49 -18.17 -6.83 23.96
CA ALA A 49 -19.54 -6.41 24.23
C ALA A 49 -20.00 -6.75 25.66
N THR A 50 -19.47 -7.84 26.22
CA THR A 50 -19.75 -8.23 27.61
C THR A 50 -19.07 -7.29 28.59
N GLU A 51 -17.83 -6.93 28.35
CA GLU A 51 -17.08 -5.93 29.12
C GLU A 51 -17.75 -4.55 29.06
N ALA A 52 -18.14 -4.10 27.88
CA ALA A 52 -18.83 -2.82 27.70
C ALA A 52 -20.18 -2.76 28.43
N VAL A 53 -20.91 -3.87 28.48
CA VAL A 53 -22.21 -3.98 29.17
C VAL A 53 -22.06 -4.15 30.68
N GLY A 54 -20.98 -4.79 31.13
CA GLY A 54 -20.78 -5.22 32.52
C GLY A 54 -21.65 -6.42 32.92
N ALA A 55 -22.15 -7.20 31.95
CA ALA A 55 -22.96 -8.38 32.22
C ALA A 55 -22.95 -9.37 31.04
N THR A 56 -22.91 -10.67 31.35
CA THR A 56 -23.04 -11.75 30.37
C THR A 56 -24.46 -11.82 29.79
N LYS A 57 -24.68 -12.73 28.83
CA LYS A 57 -25.96 -12.86 28.14
C LYS A 57 -27.01 -13.41 29.11
N TYR A 58 -28.15 -12.71 29.25
CA TYR A 58 -29.27 -13.05 30.15
C TYR A 58 -28.97 -12.99 31.66
N GLU A 59 -27.78 -12.57 32.06
CA GLU A 59 -27.46 -12.34 33.47
C GLU A 59 -28.37 -11.28 34.09
N ARG A 60 -28.57 -11.31 35.40
CA ARG A 60 -29.30 -10.26 36.12
C ARG A 60 -28.33 -9.63 37.11
N THR A 61 -27.95 -8.38 36.83
CA THR A 61 -26.93 -7.67 37.58
C THR A 61 -27.32 -6.20 37.62
N ASP A 62 -27.16 -5.57 38.79
CA ASP A 62 -27.50 -4.16 39.00
C ASP A 62 -26.43 -3.22 38.40
N GLU A 63 -25.23 -3.73 38.11
CA GLU A 63 -24.10 -2.99 37.51
C GLU A 63 -24.20 -2.85 35.97
N ARG A 64 -25.28 -3.35 35.36
CA ARG A 64 -25.47 -3.32 33.91
C ARG A 64 -25.55 -1.89 33.37
N LYS A 65 -24.69 -1.58 32.40
CA LYS A 65 -24.65 -0.27 31.74
C LYS A 65 -25.55 -0.16 30.51
N ALA A 66 -25.77 -1.27 29.78
CA ALA A 66 -26.53 -1.27 28.53
C ALA A 66 -27.23 -2.60 28.25
N TYR A 67 -28.11 -2.63 27.25
CA TYR A 67 -28.80 -3.85 26.79
C TYR A 67 -28.37 -4.22 25.38
N ARG A 68 -28.20 -5.51 25.11
CA ARG A 68 -27.91 -6.03 23.76
C ARG A 68 -29.18 -5.95 22.89
N ASN A 69 -29.02 -5.59 21.61
CA ASN A 69 -30.09 -5.42 20.63
C ASN A 69 -29.75 -6.14 19.31
N GLY A 70 -29.50 -7.44 19.41
CA GLY A 70 -29.05 -8.27 18.29
C GLY A 70 -27.64 -7.90 17.83
N SER A 71 -27.37 -8.16 16.55
CA SER A 71 -26.06 -8.00 15.94
C SER A 71 -26.19 -7.58 14.48
N ARG A 72 -25.07 -7.25 13.84
CA ARG A 72 -24.99 -6.98 12.40
C ARG A 72 -23.88 -7.78 11.78
N GLU A 73 -24.19 -8.38 10.64
CA GLU A 73 -23.19 -9.00 9.81
C GLU A 73 -22.34 -7.94 9.09
N ARG A 74 -21.04 -8.19 9.08
CA ARG A 74 -20.04 -7.38 8.37
C ARG A 74 -19.03 -8.32 7.74
N THR A 75 -18.91 -8.26 6.42
CA THR A 75 -17.86 -8.98 5.70
C THR A 75 -16.54 -8.21 5.73
N LEU A 76 -15.45 -8.92 5.98
CA LEU A 76 -14.08 -8.42 5.96
C LEU A 76 -13.25 -9.27 4.98
N LYS A 77 -12.66 -8.61 3.98
CA LYS A 77 -11.73 -9.26 3.05
C LYS A 77 -10.34 -9.34 3.68
N THR A 78 -9.78 -10.53 3.77
CA THR A 78 -8.44 -10.76 4.32
C THR A 78 -7.57 -11.49 3.30
N ARG A 79 -6.27 -11.60 3.58
CA ARG A 79 -5.33 -12.33 2.71
C ARG A 79 -5.67 -13.82 2.55
N ILE A 80 -6.33 -14.40 3.55
CA ILE A 80 -6.66 -15.83 3.61
C ILE A 80 -8.08 -16.13 3.09
N GLY A 81 -8.88 -15.11 2.80
CA GLY A 81 -10.26 -15.25 2.36
C GLY A 81 -11.19 -14.17 2.92
N THR A 82 -12.49 -14.31 2.65
CA THR A 82 -13.52 -13.43 3.23
C THR A 82 -14.03 -14.02 4.53
N ILE A 83 -14.09 -13.19 5.57
CA ILE A 83 -14.59 -13.56 6.89
C ILE A 83 -15.89 -12.80 7.16
N THR A 84 -16.84 -13.47 7.81
CA THR A 84 -18.11 -12.87 8.22
C THR A 84 -18.08 -12.57 9.71
N LEU A 85 -18.12 -11.29 10.05
CA LEU A 85 -18.10 -10.83 11.44
C LEU A 85 -19.52 -10.52 11.92
N ASP A 86 -19.87 -11.04 13.08
CA ASP A 86 -21.11 -10.75 13.77
C ASP A 86 -20.88 -9.66 14.83
N VAL A 87 -21.08 -8.41 14.45
CA VAL A 87 -20.80 -7.25 15.31
C VAL A 87 -21.98 -6.98 16.23
N PRO A 88 -21.83 -7.09 17.57
CA PRO A 88 -22.90 -6.84 18.51
C PRO A 88 -23.47 -5.42 18.41
N ARG A 89 -24.77 -5.28 18.67
CA ARG A 89 -25.42 -3.97 18.81
C ARG A 89 -25.88 -3.78 20.25
N LEU A 90 -25.58 -2.61 20.81
CA LEU A 90 -26.10 -2.19 22.11
C LEU A 90 -27.21 -1.16 21.92
N ARG A 91 -28.20 -1.15 22.81
CA ARG A 91 -29.42 -0.33 22.71
C ARG A 91 -29.16 1.17 22.90
N ASN A 92 -28.12 1.53 23.65
CA ASN A 92 -27.61 2.90 23.75
C ASN A 92 -26.81 3.34 22.51
N GLY A 93 -26.46 2.42 21.61
CA GLY A 93 -25.72 2.73 20.38
C GLY A 93 -24.21 2.93 20.55
N GLU A 94 -23.67 2.82 21.76
CA GLU A 94 -22.29 3.19 22.10
C GLU A 94 -21.26 2.04 21.96
N PHE A 95 -21.57 1.01 21.17
CA PHE A 95 -20.60 -0.07 20.96
C PHE A 95 -19.57 0.30 19.89
N SER A 96 -18.40 0.72 20.31
CA SER A 96 -17.19 0.83 19.48
C SER A 96 -16.19 -0.27 19.85
N HIS A 97 -15.61 -0.90 18.83
CA HIS A 97 -14.49 -1.84 18.99
C HIS A 97 -13.24 -1.25 18.35
N GLU A 98 -12.08 -1.52 18.95
CA GLU A 98 -10.79 -1.11 18.42
C GLU A 98 -10.24 -2.11 17.37
N LEU A 99 -10.84 -3.30 17.27
CA LEU A 99 -10.39 -4.33 16.32
C LEU A 99 -10.39 -3.87 14.85
N LEU A 100 -11.33 -3.01 14.46
CA LEU A 100 -11.54 -2.60 13.07
C LEU A 100 -12.00 -1.16 13.03
N GLU A 101 -11.42 -0.38 12.11
CA GLU A 101 -11.88 0.97 11.86
C GLU A 101 -13.31 0.96 11.32
N ARG A 102 -14.02 2.08 11.54
CA ARG A 102 -15.40 2.23 11.05
C ARG A 102 -15.39 2.17 9.51
N TYR A 103 -16.25 1.34 8.94
CA TYR A 103 -16.39 1.11 7.49
C TYR A 103 -15.22 0.41 6.78
N GLN A 104 -14.17 -0.02 7.49
CA GLN A 104 -13.11 -0.88 6.92
C GLN A 104 -13.70 -2.17 6.32
N ARG A 105 -13.44 -2.43 5.04
CA ARG A 105 -13.94 -3.63 4.32
C ARG A 105 -12.85 -4.64 3.99
N ALA A 106 -11.60 -4.26 4.17
CA ALA A 106 -10.44 -5.09 3.91
C ALA A 106 -9.41 -4.94 5.03
N GLU A 107 -8.68 -6.01 5.30
CA GLU A 107 -7.53 -6.03 6.19
C GLU A 107 -6.48 -5.00 5.76
N GLN A 108 -5.88 -4.28 6.71
CA GLN A 108 -4.87 -3.27 6.42
C GLN A 108 -3.64 -3.86 5.72
N ALA A 109 -3.19 -5.05 6.13
CA ALA A 109 -2.06 -5.72 5.48
C ALA A 109 -2.35 -6.02 3.99
N LEU A 110 -3.57 -6.46 3.66
CA LEU A 110 -3.99 -6.69 2.28
C LEU A 110 -3.98 -5.40 1.46
N VAL A 111 -4.47 -4.30 2.04
CA VAL A 111 -4.44 -2.97 1.42
C VAL A 111 -3.02 -2.52 1.12
N LEU A 112 -2.10 -2.66 2.09
CA LEU A 112 -0.70 -2.30 1.93
C LEU A 112 0.00 -3.15 0.87
N THR A 113 -0.27 -4.46 0.83
CA THR A 113 0.28 -5.33 -0.23
C THR A 113 -0.21 -4.88 -1.62
N MET A 114 -1.48 -4.47 -1.76
CA MET A 114 -1.98 -3.93 -3.04
C MET A 114 -1.28 -2.63 -3.44
N MET A 115 -1.03 -1.73 -2.49
CA MET A 115 -0.29 -0.49 -2.75
C MET A 115 1.16 -0.78 -3.14
N GLU A 116 1.83 -1.69 -2.44
CA GLU A 116 3.20 -2.11 -2.73
C GLU A 116 3.31 -2.71 -4.14
N MET A 117 2.36 -3.56 -4.55
CA MET A 117 2.33 -4.09 -5.90
C MET A 117 2.27 -2.98 -6.97
N VAL A 118 1.46 -1.94 -6.74
CA VAL A 118 1.38 -0.80 -7.66
C VAL A 118 2.70 -0.01 -7.68
N LEU A 119 3.34 0.20 -6.52
CA LEU A 119 4.65 0.85 -6.42
C LEU A 119 5.73 0.07 -7.18
N GLN A 120 5.69 -1.27 -7.14
CA GLN A 120 6.59 -2.14 -7.90
C GLN A 120 6.25 -2.23 -9.40
N GLY A 121 5.28 -1.45 -9.90
CA GLY A 121 4.94 -1.37 -11.32
C GLY A 121 3.93 -2.43 -11.80
N VAL A 122 3.27 -3.15 -10.90
CA VAL A 122 2.19 -4.07 -11.27
C VAL A 122 0.96 -3.26 -11.68
N SER A 123 0.48 -3.46 -12.90
CA SER A 123 -0.72 -2.77 -13.38
C SER A 123 -1.94 -3.07 -12.49
N THR A 124 -2.83 -2.10 -12.29
CA THR A 124 -4.04 -2.27 -11.46
C THR A 124 -4.93 -3.44 -11.90
N ARG A 125 -4.94 -3.78 -13.19
CA ARG A 125 -5.64 -4.96 -13.71
C ARG A 125 -4.99 -6.26 -13.26
N LYS A 126 -3.65 -6.32 -13.27
CA LYS A 126 -2.89 -7.48 -12.82
C LYS A 126 -2.97 -7.64 -11.30
N VAL A 127 -3.02 -6.54 -10.54
CA VAL A 127 -3.32 -6.57 -9.10
C VAL A 127 -4.69 -7.20 -8.83
N THR A 128 -5.73 -6.83 -9.58
CA THR A 128 -7.04 -7.46 -9.46
C THR A 128 -6.99 -8.97 -9.70
N GLN A 129 -6.28 -9.43 -10.72
CA GLN A 129 -6.12 -10.86 -11.02
C GLN A 129 -5.38 -11.61 -9.91
N ILE A 130 -4.24 -11.07 -9.46
CA ILE A 130 -3.42 -11.68 -8.39
C ILE A 130 -4.22 -11.79 -7.10
N THR A 131 -4.96 -10.75 -6.72
CA THR A 131 -5.76 -10.74 -5.48
C THR A 131 -6.94 -11.71 -5.55
N GLU A 132 -7.56 -11.88 -6.73
CA GLU A 132 -8.61 -12.86 -6.95
C GLU A 132 -8.08 -14.29 -6.88
N GLU A 133 -6.94 -14.57 -7.52
CA GLU A 133 -6.30 -15.90 -7.51
C GLU A 133 -5.78 -16.30 -6.14
N LEU A 134 -5.12 -15.40 -5.40
CA LEU A 134 -4.48 -15.72 -4.12
C LEU A 134 -5.42 -15.64 -2.93
N CYS A 135 -6.36 -14.68 -2.94
CA CYS A 135 -7.20 -14.39 -1.76
C CYS A 135 -8.68 -14.73 -1.98
N GLY A 136 -9.05 -15.24 -3.17
CA GLY A 136 -10.45 -15.52 -3.52
C GLY A 136 -11.35 -14.28 -3.52
N THR A 137 -10.75 -13.08 -3.52
CA THR A 137 -11.49 -11.81 -3.41
C THR A 137 -11.01 -10.82 -4.47
N SER A 138 -11.92 -10.40 -5.34
CA SER A 138 -11.60 -9.40 -6.35
C SER A 138 -11.77 -7.98 -5.82
N PHE A 139 -10.87 -7.10 -6.26
CA PHE A 139 -10.95 -5.65 -6.07
C PHE A 139 -10.99 -4.97 -7.43
N SER A 140 -11.91 -4.03 -7.62
CA SER A 140 -12.00 -3.32 -8.90
C SER A 140 -10.74 -2.48 -9.15
N LYS A 141 -10.36 -2.31 -10.42
CA LYS A 141 -9.26 -1.40 -10.83
C LYS A 141 -9.38 0.00 -10.22
N SER A 142 -10.61 0.51 -10.10
CA SER A 142 -10.91 1.80 -9.49
C SER A 142 -10.71 1.79 -7.98
N THR A 143 -10.98 0.68 -7.30
CA THR A 143 -10.71 0.53 -5.87
C THR A 143 -9.20 0.55 -5.63
N VAL A 144 -8.44 -0.24 -6.38
CA VAL A 144 -6.96 -0.26 -6.29
C VAL A 144 -6.38 1.13 -6.56
N SER A 145 -6.86 1.81 -7.61
CA SER A 145 -6.44 3.18 -7.91
C SER A 145 -6.77 4.18 -6.79
N LYS A 146 -7.93 4.05 -6.13
CA LYS A 146 -8.30 4.91 -5.00
C LYS A 146 -7.43 4.67 -3.78
N LEU A 147 -7.07 3.42 -3.48
CA LEU A 147 -6.17 3.10 -2.37
C LEU A 147 -4.79 3.75 -2.56
N CYS A 148 -4.34 3.84 -3.81
CA CYS A 148 -3.07 4.48 -4.12
C CYS A 148 -3.11 6.02 -4.10
N GLN A 149 -4.28 6.66 -4.02
CA GLN A 149 -4.36 8.13 -3.94
C GLN A 149 -3.70 8.68 -2.67
N GLY A 150 -3.65 7.90 -1.59
CA GLY A 150 -2.89 8.28 -0.39
C GLY A 150 -1.39 8.47 -0.64
N LEU A 151 -0.84 7.88 -1.71
CA LEU A 151 0.55 8.09 -2.11
C LEU A 151 0.78 9.48 -2.71
N ASP A 152 -0.26 10.14 -3.21
CA ASP A 152 -0.15 11.48 -3.79
C ASP A 152 0.36 12.48 -2.74
N GLU A 153 -0.03 12.33 -1.47
CA GLU A 153 0.47 13.16 -0.38
C GLU A 153 1.98 12.98 -0.17
N ALA A 154 2.48 11.75 -0.21
CA ALA A 154 3.91 11.47 -0.10
C ALA A 154 4.69 12.05 -1.28
N VAL A 155 4.14 11.95 -2.50
CA VAL A 155 4.72 12.56 -3.70
C VAL A 155 4.74 14.09 -3.58
N GLN A 156 3.65 14.71 -3.11
CA GLN A 156 3.59 16.16 -2.90
C GLN A 156 4.57 16.61 -1.82
N ALA A 157 4.70 15.88 -0.72
CA ALA A 157 5.66 16.15 0.33
C ALA A 157 7.11 16.08 -0.22
N PHE A 158 7.41 15.07 -1.04
CA PHE A 158 8.71 14.93 -1.70
C PHE A 158 9.02 16.12 -2.62
N ARG A 159 8.05 16.58 -3.42
CA ARG A 159 8.22 17.70 -4.37
C ARG A 159 8.37 19.06 -3.70
N ASN A 160 7.73 19.24 -2.55
CA ASN A 160 7.78 20.51 -1.80
C ASN A 160 8.86 20.52 -0.71
N ARG A 161 9.66 19.45 -0.58
CA ARG A 161 10.70 19.39 0.44
C ARG A 161 11.81 20.41 0.14
N PRO A 162 12.34 21.12 1.16
CA PRO A 162 13.49 22.00 0.95
C PRO A 162 14.75 21.18 0.66
N LEU A 163 15.50 21.58 -0.36
CA LEU A 163 16.83 21.03 -0.64
C LEU A 163 17.85 21.73 0.27
N GLN A 164 18.25 21.07 1.35
CA GLN A 164 19.17 21.67 2.34
C GLN A 164 20.66 21.44 2.02
N LYS A 165 20.96 20.43 1.20
CA LYS A 165 22.33 20.08 0.84
C LYS A 165 22.84 20.95 -0.31
N HIS A 166 24.15 21.14 -0.35
CA HIS A 166 24.84 21.65 -1.53
C HIS A 166 25.15 20.49 -2.48
N TYR A 167 24.83 20.66 -3.77
CA TYR A 167 25.01 19.64 -4.81
C TYR A 167 26.00 20.16 -5.86
N PRO A 168 27.30 19.78 -5.81
CA PRO A 168 28.30 20.21 -6.79
C PRO A 168 27.96 19.82 -8.24
N PHE A 169 27.24 18.71 -8.42
CA PHE A 169 26.81 18.24 -9.74
C PHE A 169 25.32 17.95 -9.76
N ILE A 170 24.65 18.36 -10.83
CA ILE A 170 23.26 18.01 -11.13
C ILE A 170 23.20 17.39 -12.51
N MET A 171 22.62 16.20 -12.57
CA MET A 171 22.32 15.48 -13.81
C MET A 171 20.82 15.60 -14.08
N VAL A 172 20.46 15.93 -15.31
CA VAL A 172 19.05 15.99 -15.73
C VAL A 172 18.86 15.01 -16.88
N ASP A 173 17.87 14.13 -16.74
CA ASP A 173 17.45 13.20 -17.78
C ASP A 173 15.97 13.40 -18.12
N ALA A 174 15.57 12.99 -19.31
CA ALA A 174 14.20 13.08 -19.80
C ALA A 174 13.75 11.77 -20.43
N MET A 175 12.72 11.15 -19.85
CA MET A 175 12.02 10.02 -20.48
C MET A 175 10.72 10.48 -21.12
N TYR A 176 10.35 9.92 -22.27
CA TYR A 176 9.08 10.25 -22.92
C TYR A 176 8.01 9.22 -22.58
N VAL A 177 6.93 9.69 -21.96
CA VAL A 177 5.79 8.85 -21.55
C VAL A 177 4.56 9.22 -22.38
N LYS A 178 3.78 8.21 -22.77
CA LYS A 178 2.49 8.41 -23.44
C LYS A 178 1.42 8.67 -22.40
N VAL A 179 0.85 9.87 -22.39
CA VAL A 179 -0.17 10.30 -21.44
C VAL A 179 -1.44 10.67 -22.19
N ARG A 180 -2.60 10.37 -21.62
CA ARG A 180 -3.90 10.75 -22.19
C ARG A 180 -4.37 12.05 -21.53
N GLU A 181 -4.47 13.12 -22.31
CA GLU A 181 -4.86 14.45 -21.86
C GLU A 181 -5.67 15.14 -22.96
N GLY A 182 -6.72 15.90 -22.60
CA GLY A 182 -7.59 16.53 -23.59
C GLY A 182 -8.24 15.54 -24.56
N GLY A 183 -8.47 14.29 -24.13
CA GLY A 183 -9.05 13.23 -24.95
C GLY A 183 -8.09 12.54 -25.94
N ARG A 184 -6.85 13.03 -26.08
CA ARG A 184 -5.85 12.49 -27.01
C ARG A 184 -4.66 11.87 -26.27
N VAL A 185 -3.99 10.90 -26.88
CA VAL A 185 -2.74 10.34 -26.34
C VAL A 185 -1.56 11.15 -26.89
N GLN A 186 -0.79 11.76 -26.00
CA GLN A 186 0.31 12.66 -26.33
C GLN A 186 1.61 12.16 -25.69
N SER A 187 2.74 12.42 -26.35
CA SER A 187 4.07 12.12 -25.80
C SER A 187 4.52 13.32 -24.97
N LYS A 188 4.66 13.13 -23.65
CA LYS A 188 5.16 14.14 -22.73
C LYS A 188 6.55 13.77 -22.22
N ALA A 189 7.39 14.77 -22.00
CA ALA A 189 8.68 14.56 -21.36
C ALA A 189 8.48 14.50 -19.84
N PHE A 190 9.09 13.51 -19.22
CA PHE A 190 9.19 13.37 -17.79
C PHE A 190 10.65 13.57 -17.41
N LEU A 191 10.92 14.74 -16.85
CA LEU A 191 12.25 15.21 -16.46
C LEU A 191 12.56 14.70 -15.06
N ILE A 192 13.77 14.19 -14.87
CA ILE A 192 14.28 13.74 -13.58
C ILE A 192 15.59 14.48 -13.33
N ALA A 193 15.66 15.20 -12.20
CA ALA A 193 16.89 15.83 -11.72
C ALA A 193 17.51 14.98 -10.61
N ILE A 194 18.79 14.65 -10.75
CA ILE A 194 19.58 13.89 -9.79
C ILE A 194 20.77 14.75 -9.36
N GLY A 195 20.88 15.02 -8.06
CA GLY A 195 22.01 15.72 -7.46
C GLY A 195 23.04 14.74 -6.95
N VAL A 196 24.32 15.09 -7.08
CA VAL A 196 25.42 14.42 -6.39
C VAL A 196 25.88 15.35 -5.27
N ASP A 197 25.87 14.87 -4.02
CA ASP A 197 26.34 15.65 -2.88
C ASP A 197 27.86 15.66 -2.76
N GLU A 198 28.40 16.38 -1.78
CA GLU A 198 29.85 16.53 -1.57
C GLU A 198 30.55 15.21 -1.21
N GLU A 199 29.79 14.24 -0.69
CA GLU A 199 30.26 12.89 -0.37
C GLU A 199 30.20 11.94 -1.58
N GLY A 200 29.61 12.39 -2.70
CA GLY A 200 29.46 11.61 -3.92
C GLY A 200 28.17 10.79 -4.00
N TYR A 201 27.24 10.93 -3.05
CA TYR A 201 25.97 10.21 -3.07
C TYR A 201 24.97 10.85 -4.03
N ARG A 202 24.28 10.00 -4.79
CA ARG A 202 23.23 10.43 -5.72
C ARG A 202 21.88 10.48 -5.01
N GLU A 203 21.19 11.59 -5.18
CA GLU A 203 19.84 11.80 -4.68
C GLU A 203 18.93 12.33 -5.80
N VAL A 204 17.71 11.79 -5.93
CA VAL A 204 16.70 12.35 -6.82
C VAL A 204 16.18 13.65 -6.20
N LEU A 205 16.38 14.78 -6.88
CA LEU A 205 15.98 16.09 -6.37
C LEU A 205 14.53 16.40 -6.70
N GLU A 206 14.14 16.28 -7.97
CA GLU A 206 12.80 16.61 -8.46
C GLU A 206 12.45 15.74 -9.68
N CYS A 207 11.15 15.48 -9.86
CA CYS A 207 10.59 14.87 -11.05
C CYS A 207 9.47 15.75 -11.61
N LEU A 208 9.57 16.16 -12.88
CA LEU A 208 8.64 17.10 -13.51
C LEU A 208 8.10 16.56 -14.83
N ALA A 209 6.78 16.43 -14.93
CA ALA A 209 6.11 16.17 -16.20
C ALA A 209 5.93 17.49 -16.96
N SER A 210 6.38 17.54 -18.22
CA SER A 210 6.20 18.72 -19.07
C SER A 210 4.72 18.95 -19.36
N SER A 211 4.26 20.20 -19.25
CA SER A 211 2.96 20.61 -19.80
C SER A 211 2.95 20.57 -21.33
N LEU A 212 4.14 20.74 -21.93
CA LEU A 212 4.39 20.76 -23.36
C LEU A 212 4.57 19.35 -23.94
N CYS A 213 4.09 19.15 -25.17
CA CYS A 213 4.26 17.90 -25.89
C CYS A 213 5.64 17.83 -26.54
N ARG A 214 6.09 16.63 -26.93
CA ARG A 214 7.38 16.42 -27.63
C ARG A 214 7.57 17.34 -28.84
N CYS A 215 6.52 17.61 -29.59
CA CYS A 215 6.55 18.53 -30.73
C CYS A 215 6.81 19.98 -30.32
N ASP A 216 6.24 20.42 -29.19
CA ASP A 216 6.38 21.80 -28.71
C ASP A 216 7.77 22.02 -28.10
N LEU A 217 8.32 21.02 -27.40
CA LEU A 217 9.67 21.08 -26.83
C LEU A 217 10.75 21.14 -27.93
N ALA A 218 10.57 20.34 -29.00
CA ALA A 218 11.48 20.35 -30.16
C ALA A 218 11.43 21.67 -30.95
N ALA A 219 10.28 22.37 -30.93
CA ALA A 219 10.15 23.69 -31.54
C ALA A 219 10.80 24.81 -30.68
N MET A 220 10.98 24.58 -29.38
CA MET A 220 11.63 25.54 -28.47
C MET A 220 13.16 25.40 -28.42
N SER A 221 13.71 24.22 -28.77
CA SER A 221 15.13 24.12 -29.11
C SER A 221 15.34 24.73 -30.49
N GLY A 222 15.95 25.93 -30.56
CA GLY A 222 16.47 26.52 -31.80
C GLY A 222 17.40 25.54 -32.55
N PRO A 223 17.83 25.86 -33.79
CA PRO A 223 18.39 24.89 -34.72
C PRO A 223 19.75 24.37 -34.23
N PHE A 224 19.73 23.33 -33.40
CA PHE A 224 20.90 22.52 -33.13
C PHE A 224 20.95 21.46 -34.22
N HIS A 225 21.66 21.78 -35.30
CA HIS A 225 21.97 20.82 -36.36
C HIS A 225 22.74 19.63 -35.75
N PRO A 226 22.21 18.39 -35.78
CA PRO A 226 23.03 17.23 -35.54
C PRO A 226 23.84 17.01 -36.82
N LYS A 227 25.14 17.35 -36.79
CA LYS A 227 26.04 16.88 -37.84
C LYS A 227 26.12 15.36 -37.72
N HIS A 228 25.49 14.72 -38.71
CA HIS A 228 25.72 13.38 -39.24
C HIS A 228 26.20 12.28 -38.28
N HIS A 229 25.36 11.26 -38.16
CA HIS A 229 25.76 9.89 -37.88
C HIS A 229 27.01 9.50 -38.68
N GLY A 230 28.12 9.32 -37.97
CA GLY A 230 29.20 8.42 -38.34
C GLY A 230 29.23 7.30 -37.31
N SER A 231 28.88 6.10 -37.73
CA SER A 231 29.07 4.88 -36.95
C SER A 231 30.56 4.72 -36.61
N LEU A 232 30.93 4.86 -35.35
CA LEU A 232 32.26 4.47 -34.88
C LEU A 232 32.26 2.96 -34.66
N SER A 233 32.71 2.25 -35.69
CA SER A 233 33.24 0.89 -35.59
C SER A 233 34.56 0.88 -34.81
N LEU A 234 34.81 -0.25 -34.18
CA LEU A 234 35.79 -0.57 -33.14
C LEU A 234 37.29 -0.55 -33.54
N GLU A 235 37.74 0.29 -34.47
CA GLU A 235 39.12 0.19 -35.02
C GLU A 235 40.08 1.37 -34.76
N ASP A 236 39.67 2.47 -34.14
CA ASP A 236 40.56 3.64 -33.94
C ASP A 236 41.32 3.67 -32.58
N GLN A 237 41.49 2.52 -31.92
CA GLN A 237 42.43 2.37 -30.79
C GLN A 237 43.82 1.90 -31.24
N ALA A 238 44.50 2.59 -32.15
CA ALA A 238 45.93 2.36 -32.41
C ALA A 238 46.59 3.44 -33.28
N SER A 239 46.71 4.69 -32.83
CA SER A 239 47.68 5.65 -33.42
C SER A 239 47.80 6.96 -32.62
N ALA A 240 48.16 6.87 -31.35
CA ALA A 240 48.63 8.03 -30.58
C ALA A 240 49.76 7.64 -29.61
N GLN A 241 50.80 7.01 -30.14
CA GLN A 241 52.13 7.02 -29.54
C GLN A 241 53.15 7.36 -30.62
N GLY A 242 53.86 8.47 -30.41
CA GLY A 242 55.08 8.80 -31.15
C GLY A 242 54.97 10.03 -32.04
N ARG A 243 55.40 11.19 -31.50
CA ARG A 243 56.45 12.06 -32.08
C ARG A 243 56.41 13.44 -31.44
N PHE A 244 57.18 13.63 -30.38
CA PHE A 244 57.79 14.92 -30.03
C PHE A 244 59.30 14.70 -30.02
N ALA A 245 59.96 15.15 -31.09
CA ALA A 245 61.40 15.34 -31.16
C ALA A 245 61.72 16.41 -32.22
N GLY A 246 62.29 17.53 -31.76
CA GLY A 246 63.24 18.39 -32.47
C GLY A 246 62.72 19.30 -33.58
N THR A 247 62.67 20.60 -33.33
CA THR A 247 63.77 21.52 -33.70
C THR A 247 63.69 22.79 -32.86
#